data_AF-A0A6N9U1L6-F1
#
_entry.id   AF-A0A6N9U1L6-F1
#
_cell.length_a   1.000
_cell.length_b   1.000
_cell.length_c   1.000
_cell.angle_alpha   90.00
_cell.angle_beta   90.00
_cell.angle_gamma   90.00
#
_symmetry.space_group_name_H-M   'P 1'
#
loop_
_entity.id
_entity.type
_entity.pdbx_description
1 polymer ?
#
loop_
_entity_poly.entity_id
_entity_poly.type
_entity_poly.pdbx_seq_one_letter_code
_entity_poly.pdbx_strand_id
1 'polypeptide(L)'
;FGPAAGLPGLLYPRADRPALLASFAPEVAACAAGDEVAAGILRAAAAHIAEAAAAACPSGLNGESYEVALTGGLFKTGDPLLVPLRAELARQVPRARLVRAAGDPLAGSLEIGRALARSELRLPPHPTLLFLPEGA
;
A
#
# COMPACT_ATOMS: atom_id res chain seq x y z
N PHE A 1 -22.31 10.67 -5.39
CA PHE A 1 -22.67 9.98 -4.13
C PHE A 1 -23.92 10.53 -3.44
N GLY A 2 -24.55 11.60 -3.94
CA GLY A 2 -25.76 12.15 -3.31
C GLY A 2 -25.49 12.88 -1.99
N PRO A 3 -26.54 13.27 -1.25
CA PRO A 3 -26.40 13.98 0.02
C PRO A 3 -25.71 13.14 1.10
N ALA A 4 -24.81 13.74 1.87
CA ALA A 4 -24.01 13.05 2.88
C ALA A 4 -24.86 12.32 3.94
N ALA A 5 -26.00 12.89 4.35
CA ALA A 5 -26.90 12.27 5.32
C ALA A 5 -27.49 10.92 4.85
N GLY A 6 -27.58 10.70 3.53
CA GLY A 6 -28.08 9.44 2.96
C GLY A 6 -27.01 8.36 2.75
N LEU A 7 -25.72 8.71 2.87
CA LEU A 7 -24.61 7.80 2.59
C LEU A 7 -24.63 6.51 3.42
N PRO A 8 -24.88 6.53 4.75
CA PRO A 8 -24.88 5.29 5.54
C PRO A 8 -25.87 4.25 5.02
N GLY A 9 -27.09 4.68 4.66
CA GLY A 9 -28.13 3.80 4.12
C GLY A 9 -27.79 3.21 2.74
N LEU A 10 -27.01 3.94 1.93
CA LEU A 10 -26.55 3.48 0.61
C LEU A 10 -25.32 2.57 0.70
N LEU A 11 -24.45 2.77 1.70
CA LEU A 11 -23.17 2.09 1.82
C LEU A 11 -23.22 0.82 2.68
N TYR A 12 -23.95 0.83 3.79
CA TYR A 12 -23.87 -0.24 4.79
C TYR A 12 -24.36 -1.61 4.31
N PRO A 13 -25.43 -1.72 3.50
CA PRO A 13 -25.90 -3.01 3.02
C PRO A 13 -24.98 -3.66 1.98
N ARG A 14 -23.96 -2.95 1.46
CA ARG A 14 -23.16 -3.41 0.33
C ARG A 14 -22.03 -4.33 0.75
N ALA A 15 -21.90 -5.46 0.05
CA ALA A 15 -20.76 -6.38 0.22
C ALA A 15 -19.45 -5.76 -0.30
N ASP A 16 -19.49 -4.92 -1.34
CA ASP A 16 -18.33 -4.25 -1.93
C ASP A 16 -18.05 -2.86 -1.32
N ARG A 17 -18.64 -2.57 -0.15
CA ARG A 17 -18.49 -1.29 0.55
C ARG A 17 -17.05 -0.79 0.64
N PRO A 18 -16.02 -1.60 0.96
CA PRO A 18 -14.64 -1.12 0.99
C PRO A 18 -14.16 -0.57 -0.35
N ALA A 19 -14.49 -1.24 -1.46
CA ALA A 19 -14.10 -0.80 -2.80
C ALA A 19 -14.80 0.51 -3.19
N LEU A 20 -16.08 0.63 -2.87
CA LEU A 20 -16.85 1.84 -3.15
C LEU A 20 -16.40 3.05 -2.30
N LEU A 21 -15.99 2.83 -1.05
CA LEU A 21 -15.40 3.88 -0.22
C LEU A 21 -14.02 4.29 -0.76
N ALA A 22 -13.18 3.31 -1.11
CA ALA A 22 -11.86 3.57 -1.66
C ALA A 22 -11.91 4.31 -3.01
N SER A 23 -12.99 4.13 -3.78
CA SER A 23 -13.17 4.82 -5.06
C SER A 23 -13.32 6.34 -4.92
N PHE A 24 -13.44 6.88 -3.70
CA PHE A 24 -13.54 8.32 -3.44
C PHE A 24 -12.17 9.01 -3.30
N ALA A 25 -11.10 8.21 -3.15
CA ALA A 25 -9.74 8.75 -2.99
C ALA A 25 -9.28 9.66 -4.15
N PRO A 26 -9.59 9.37 -5.44
CA PRO A 26 -9.24 10.26 -6.54
C PRO A 26 -9.92 11.63 -6.44
N GLU A 27 -11.21 11.68 -6.08
CA GLU A 27 -11.95 12.93 -5.91
C GLU A 27 -11.41 13.75 -4.74
N VAL A 28 -11.09 13.11 -3.61
CA VAL A 28 -10.45 13.78 -2.46
C VAL A 28 -9.14 14.43 -2.91
N ALA A 29 -8.34 13.74 -3.72
CA ALA A 29 -7.09 14.29 -4.23
C ALA A 29 -7.26 15.44 -5.21
N ALA A 30 -8.26 15.37 -6.08
CA ALA A 30 -8.57 16.46 -7.00
C ALA A 30 -8.96 17.75 -6.25
N CYS A 31 -9.64 17.64 -5.10
CA CYS A 31 -10.06 18.79 -4.29
C CYS A 31 -8.93 19.41 -3.45
N ALA A 32 -7.84 18.68 -3.18
CA ALA A 32 -6.84 19.06 -2.18
C ALA A 32 -6.15 20.41 -2.42
N ALA A 33 -6.12 20.92 -3.66
CA ALA A 33 -5.54 22.23 -3.97
C ALA A 33 -6.37 23.41 -3.44
N GLY A 34 -7.68 23.22 -3.21
CA GLY A 34 -8.60 24.27 -2.77
C GLY A 34 -9.45 23.92 -1.55
N ASP A 35 -9.27 22.72 -0.98
CA ASP A 35 -10.01 22.22 0.17
C ASP A 35 -9.04 21.72 1.25
N GLU A 36 -8.99 22.43 2.38
CA GLU A 36 -8.11 22.11 3.51
C GLU A 36 -8.45 20.78 4.20
N VAL A 37 -9.72 20.36 4.17
CA VAL A 37 -10.13 19.06 4.71
C VAL A 37 -9.59 17.96 3.81
N ALA A 38 -9.76 18.10 2.50
CA ALA A 38 -9.23 17.15 1.52
C ALA A 38 -7.69 17.05 1.60
N ALA A 39 -7.01 18.19 1.67
CA ALA A 39 -5.56 18.24 1.87
C ALA A 39 -5.14 17.60 3.20
N GLY A 40 -5.89 17.85 4.28
CA GLY A 40 -5.68 17.24 5.60
C GLY A 40 -5.79 15.71 5.58
N ILE A 41 -6.77 15.16 4.86
CA ILE A 41 -6.93 13.70 4.70
C ILE A 41 -5.70 13.09 4.03
N LEU A 42 -5.17 13.71 2.97
CA LEU A 42 -4.00 13.19 2.25
C LEU A 42 -2.72 13.29 3.09
N ARG A 43 -2.56 14.36 3.87
CA ARG A 43 -1.44 14.49 4.82
C ARG A 43 -1.50 13.41 5.90
N ALA A 44 -2.68 13.14 6.46
CA ALA A 44 -2.85 12.07 7.44
C ALA A 44 -2.58 10.69 6.83
N ALA A 45 -3.10 10.42 5.63
CA ALA A 45 -2.85 9.18 4.91
C ALA A 45 -1.33 8.97 4.65
N ALA A 46 -0.63 10.02 4.20
CA ALA A 46 0.81 9.99 4.02
C ALA A 46 1.57 9.63 5.31
N ALA A 47 1.21 10.24 6.44
CA ALA A 47 1.81 9.97 7.73
C ALA A 47 1.60 8.52 8.18
N HIS A 48 0.39 7.98 8.04
CA HIS A 48 0.09 6.59 8.39
C HIS A 48 0.81 5.57 7.50
N ILE A 49 0.97 5.86 6.20
CA ILE A 49 1.75 4.99 5.31
C ILE A 49 3.22 4.97 5.74
N ALA A 50 3.80 6.12 6.06
CA ALA A 50 5.17 6.20 6.55
C ALA A 50 5.36 5.54 7.92
N GLU A 51 4.37 5.64 8.81
CA GLU A 51 4.33 4.96 10.10
C GLU A 51 4.31 3.44 9.93
N ALA A 52 3.46 2.93 9.03
CA ALA A 52 3.42 1.51 8.69
C ALA A 52 4.75 1.02 8.11
N ALA A 53 5.39 1.83 7.26
CA ALA A 53 6.73 1.53 6.77
C ALA A 53 7.73 1.47 7.92
N ALA A 54 7.75 2.47 8.82
CA ALA A 54 8.65 2.52 9.97
C ALA A 54 8.50 1.29 10.88
N ALA A 55 7.28 0.85 11.13
CA ALA A 55 7.00 -0.34 11.93
C ALA A 55 7.51 -1.64 11.30
N ALA A 56 7.54 -1.71 9.96
CA ALA A 56 8.05 -2.87 9.22
C ALA A 56 9.57 -2.83 8.99
N CYS A 57 10.21 -1.66 9.13
CA CYS A 57 11.62 -1.49 8.83
C CYS A 57 12.51 -2.16 9.90
N PRO A 58 13.59 -2.86 9.50
CA PRO A 58 14.48 -3.51 10.45
C PRO A 58 15.17 -2.49 11.38
N SER A 59 15.05 -2.69 12.69
CA SER A 59 15.68 -1.82 13.71
C SER A 59 17.15 -2.16 13.99
N GLY A 60 17.61 -3.36 13.61
CA GLY A 60 18.92 -3.91 13.95
C GLY A 60 19.97 -3.87 12.83
N LEU A 61 19.70 -3.23 11.70
CA LEU A 61 20.72 -3.05 10.66
C LEU A 61 21.74 -2.02 11.18
N ASN A 62 23.00 -2.45 11.30
CA ASN A 62 24.14 -1.67 11.80
C ASN A 62 24.49 -0.48 10.87
N GLY A 63 23.56 0.46 10.69
CA GLY A 63 23.70 1.60 9.79
C GLY A 63 23.41 1.30 8.32
N GLU A 64 23.01 0.09 7.94
CA GLU A 64 22.70 -0.23 6.54
C GLU A 64 21.37 0.40 6.08
N SER A 65 21.36 0.93 4.85
CA SER A 65 20.15 1.40 4.19
C SER A 65 19.27 0.23 3.76
N TYR A 66 17.96 0.38 3.87
CA TYR A 66 16.97 -0.59 3.39
C TYR A 66 16.09 0.02 2.30
N GLU A 67 15.50 -0.83 1.47
CA GLU A 67 14.65 -0.38 0.36
C GLU A 67 13.17 -0.36 0.76
N VAL A 68 12.46 0.68 0.32
CA VAL A 68 11.00 0.78 0.44
C VAL A 68 10.42 0.98 -0.95
N ALA A 69 9.50 0.11 -1.34
CA ALA A 69 8.75 0.22 -2.59
C ALA A 69 7.28 0.54 -2.28
N LEU A 70 6.73 1.57 -2.95
CA LEU A 70 5.32 1.91 -2.85
C LEU A 70 4.53 1.14 -3.92
N THR A 71 3.56 0.33 -3.52
CA THR A 71 2.77 -0.53 -4.41
C THR A 71 1.28 -0.32 -4.20
N GLY A 72 0.50 -0.24 -5.28
CA GLY A 72 -0.96 -0.08 -5.21
C GLY A 72 -1.49 1.15 -5.96
N GLY A 73 -2.81 1.15 -6.19
CA GLY A 73 -3.49 2.17 -7.00
C GLY A 73 -3.49 3.57 -6.39
N LEU A 74 -3.43 3.67 -5.05
CA LEU A 74 -3.47 4.94 -4.33
C LEU A 74 -2.28 5.85 -4.68
N PHE A 75 -1.12 5.28 -5.02
CA PHE A 75 0.06 6.05 -5.40
C PHE A 75 -0.03 6.65 -6.82
N LYS A 76 -1.06 6.29 -7.60
CA LYS A 76 -1.37 6.91 -8.91
C LYS A 76 -2.04 8.28 -8.76
N THR A 77 -2.47 8.65 -7.56
CA THR A 77 -3.08 9.93 -7.21
C THR A 77 -2.14 11.13 -7.42
N GLY A 78 -0.83 10.89 -7.55
CA GLY A 78 0.15 11.91 -7.88
C GLY A 78 0.54 12.79 -6.70
N ASP A 79 1.02 14.00 -7.00
CA ASP A 79 1.64 14.90 -6.04
C ASP A 79 0.81 15.22 -4.78
N PRO A 80 -0.53 15.33 -4.82
CA PRO A 80 -1.34 15.55 -3.61
C PRO A 80 -1.08 14.54 -2.49
N LEU A 81 -0.71 13.29 -2.84
CA LEU A 81 -0.30 12.28 -1.87
C LEU A 81 1.22 12.07 -1.85
N LEU A 82 1.88 12.05 -3.02
CA LEU A 82 3.29 11.66 -3.11
C LEU A 82 4.23 12.69 -2.48
N VAL A 83 3.90 13.98 -2.52
CA VAL A 83 4.70 15.03 -1.87
C VAL A 83 4.70 14.89 -0.35
N PRO A 84 3.56 14.89 0.36
CA PRO A 84 3.55 14.71 1.81
C PRO A 84 4.09 13.34 2.22
N LEU A 85 3.87 12.28 1.43
CA LEU A 85 4.40 10.95 1.74
C LEU A 85 5.93 10.91 1.69
N ARG A 86 6.57 11.54 0.69
CA ARG A 86 8.04 11.62 0.64
C ARG A 86 8.61 12.37 1.85
N ALA A 87 7.95 13.44 2.28
CA ALA A 87 8.34 14.20 3.47
C ALA A 87 8.24 13.35 4.74
N GLU A 88 7.14 12.61 4.91
CA GLU A 88 6.94 11.72 6.05
C GLU A 88 7.90 10.53 6.07
N LEU A 89 8.18 9.92 4.91
CA LEU A 89 9.19 8.86 4.80
C LEU A 89 10.59 9.36 5.16
N ALA A 90 10.99 10.53 4.66
CA ALA A 90 12.27 11.13 5.02
C ALA A 90 12.39 11.43 6.53
N ARG A 91 11.28 11.78 7.17
CA ARG A 91 11.22 12.06 8.61
C ARG A 91 11.22 10.80 9.48
N GLN A 92 10.40 9.81 9.14
CA GLN A 92 10.13 8.64 9.98
C GLN A 92 11.07 7.47 9.70
N VAL A 93 11.49 7.31 8.44
CA VAL A 93 12.39 6.25 7.99
C VAL A 93 13.55 6.85 7.17
N PRO A 94 14.40 7.71 7.77
CA PRO A 94 15.45 8.44 7.06
C PRO A 94 16.50 7.56 6.37
N ARG A 95 16.57 6.26 6.73
CA ARG A 95 17.47 5.28 6.13
C ARG A 95 16.84 4.50 4.97
N ALA A 96 15.55 4.70 4.72
CA ALA A 96 14.85 4.09 3.59
C ALA A 96 15.32 4.72 2.27
N ARG A 97 15.70 3.87 1.33
CA ARG A 97 15.80 4.24 -0.08
C ARG A 97 14.48 3.92 -0.76
N LEU A 98 13.79 4.94 -1.26
CA LEU A 98 12.60 4.74 -2.06
C LEU A 98 12.99 4.15 -3.42
N VAL A 99 12.47 2.98 -3.75
CA VAL A 99 12.72 2.29 -5.02
C VAL A 99 11.41 2.02 -5.77
N ARG A 100 11.51 1.76 -7.07
CA ARG A 100 10.37 1.23 -7.82
C ARG A 100 10.16 -0.23 -7.42
N ALA A 101 8.90 -0.65 -7.34
CA ALA A 101 8.60 -2.08 -7.22
C ALA A 101 9.22 -2.84 -8.41
N ALA A 102 9.82 -4.00 -8.13
CA ALA A 102 10.46 -4.84 -9.15
C ALA A 102 9.46 -5.41 -10.18
N GLY A 103 8.18 -5.43 -9.84
CA GLY A 103 7.08 -5.88 -10.69
C GLY A 103 5.73 -5.64 -10.03
N ASP A 104 4.68 -6.14 -10.67
CA ASP A 104 3.34 -6.14 -10.10
C ASP A 104 3.10 -7.40 -9.22
N PRO A 105 1.98 -7.48 -8.48
CA PRO A 105 1.68 -8.64 -7.67
C PRO A 105 1.61 -9.97 -8.45
N LEU A 106 1.17 -9.94 -9.71
CA LEU A 106 1.07 -11.15 -10.54
C LEU A 106 2.46 -11.68 -10.90
N ALA A 107 3.37 -10.80 -11.29
CA ALA A 107 4.77 -11.15 -11.51
C ALA A 107 5.38 -11.75 -10.24
N GLY A 108 5.11 -11.15 -9.07
CA GLY A 108 5.52 -11.71 -7.78
C GLY A 108 4.97 -13.11 -7.52
N SER A 109 3.68 -13.35 -7.79
CA SER A 109 3.06 -14.67 -7.64
C SER A 109 3.70 -15.73 -8.54
N LEU A 110 4.03 -15.38 -9.79
CA LEU A 110 4.70 -16.29 -10.73
C LEU A 110 6.11 -16.64 -10.27
N GLU A 111 6.88 -15.66 -9.79
CA GLU A 111 8.24 -15.90 -9.28
C GLU A 111 8.23 -16.80 -8.04
N ILE A 112 7.29 -16.57 -7.11
CA ILE A 112 7.12 -17.43 -5.94
C ILE A 112 6.75 -18.87 -6.37
N GLY A 113 5.82 -19.03 -7.31
CA GLY A 113 5.41 -20.35 -7.82
C GLY A 113 6.55 -21.09 -8.52
N ARG A 114 7.37 -20.39 -9.32
CA ARG A 114 8.57 -20.96 -9.96
C ARG A 114 9.61 -21.42 -8.93
N ALA A 115 9.89 -20.58 -7.92
CA ALA A 115 10.83 -20.92 -6.86
C ALA A 115 10.35 -22.15 -6.07
N LEU A 116 9.05 -22.26 -5.81
CA LEU A 116 8.48 -23.43 -5.15
C LEU A 116 8.60 -24.70 -6.02
N ALA A 117 8.27 -24.62 -7.31
CA ALA A 117 8.37 -25.75 -8.25
C ALA A 117 9.81 -26.28 -8.43
N ARG A 118 10.82 -25.43 -8.14
CA ARG A 118 12.24 -25.79 -8.23
C ARG A 118 12.90 -26.07 -6.88
N SER A 119 12.14 -26.04 -5.78
CA SER A 119 12.68 -26.14 -4.42
C SER A 119 13.74 -25.06 -4.09
N GLU A 120 13.59 -23.88 -4.69
CA GLU A 120 14.47 -22.71 -4.53
C GLU A 120 13.85 -21.62 -3.64
N LEU A 121 12.63 -21.85 -3.12
CA LEU A 121 11.92 -20.87 -2.31
C LEU A 121 12.67 -20.60 -0.99
N ARG A 122 13.10 -19.36 -0.80
CA ARG A 122 13.78 -18.90 0.45
C ARG A 122 12.81 -18.56 1.58
N LEU A 123 11.52 -18.43 1.27
CA LEU A 123 10.48 -18.22 2.27
C LEU A 123 10.10 -19.58 2.90
N PRO A 124 9.80 -19.62 4.21
CA PRO A 124 9.38 -20.85 4.85
C PRO A 124 8.05 -21.34 4.24
N PRO A 125 7.97 -22.59 3.78
CA PRO A 125 6.71 -23.16 3.29
C PRO A 125 5.74 -23.37 4.45
N HIS A 126 4.44 -23.18 4.18
CA HIS A 126 3.39 -23.50 5.15
C HIS A 126 2.22 -24.18 4.42
N PRO A 127 1.70 -25.31 4.93
CA PRO A 127 0.70 -26.13 4.22
C PRO A 127 -0.63 -25.41 3.96
N THR A 128 -0.93 -24.33 4.68
CA THR A 128 -2.14 -23.51 4.47
C THR A 128 -1.90 -22.23 3.66
N LEU A 129 -0.66 -21.93 3.28
CA LEU A 129 -0.33 -20.71 2.54
C LEU A 129 -0.03 -21.03 1.08
N LEU A 130 1.06 -21.76 0.82
CA LEU A 130 1.50 -22.09 -0.51
C LEU A 130 2.19 -23.46 -0.51
N PHE A 131 1.60 -24.40 -1.24
CA PHE A 131 2.10 -25.76 -1.38
C PHE A 131 1.91 -26.23 -2.83
N LEU A 132 2.74 -27.19 -3.26
CA LEU A 132 2.47 -27.95 -4.48
C LEU A 132 1.60 -29.14 -4.07
N PRO A 133 0.42 -29.34 -4.68
CA PRO A 133 -0.31 -30.58 -4.49
C PRO A 133 0.56 -31.74 -4.99
N GLU A 134 0.65 -32.81 -4.21
CA GLU A 134 1.23 -34.06 -4.71
C GLU A 134 0.41 -34.53 -5.92
N GLY A 135 1.10 -35.01 -6.96
CA GLY A 135 0.50 -35.29 -8.26
C GLY A 135 -0.73 -36.20 -8.16
N ALA A 136 -1.76 -35.86 -8.94
CA ALA A 136 -2.87 -36.75 -9.27
C ALA A 136 -2.42 -37.85 -10.24
#